data_AF-A0A392Q121-F1
#
_entry.id   AF-A0A392Q121-F1
#
_cell.length_a   1.000
_cell.length_b   1.000
_cell.length_c   1.000
_cell.angle_alpha   90.00
_cell.angle_beta   90.00
_cell.angle_gamma   90.00
#
_symmetry.space_group_name_H-M   'P 1'
#
loop_
_entity.id
_entity.type
_entity.pdbx_description
1 polymer ?
#
loop_
_entity_poly.entity_id
_entity_poly.type
_entity_poly.pdbx_seq_one_letter_code
_entity_poly.pdbx_strand_id
1 'polypeptide(L)' 'MIPSKVPLGEAFNDYIVPGKRYSFKQVIHQQRVLGRKLGLVIDLTNTSRYYPVSDLKKEGIKHVK' A
#
# COMPACT_ATOMS: atom_id res chain seq x y z
N MET A 1 -2.20 -0.04 15.61
CA MET A 1 -1.10 0.17 14.64
C MET A 1 -0.89 -1.12 13.86
N ILE A 2 -0.67 -1.07 12.54
CA ILE A 2 -0.49 -2.27 11.70
C ILE A 2 0.95 -2.26 11.15
N PRO A 3 1.86 -3.09 11.69
CA PRO A 3 3.16 -3.26 11.06
C PRO A 3 2.99 -3.99 9.72
N SER A 4 3.73 -3.57 8.71
CA SER A 4 3.69 -4.22 7.40
C SER A 4 5.02 -4.09 6.67
N LYS A 5 5.30 -5.08 5.81
CA LYS A 5 6.32 -4.92 4.77
C LYS A 5 5.87 -3.90 3.73
N VAL A 6 6.79 -3.41 2.90
CA VAL A 6 6.43 -2.44 1.84
C VAL A 6 5.47 -3.06 0.80
N PRO A 7 4.33 -2.42 0.48
CA PRO A 7 3.53 -2.81 -0.67
C PRO A 7 4.23 -2.46 -1.98
N LEU A 8 4.06 -3.33 -2.98
CA LEU A 8 4.59 -3.16 -4.33
C LEU A 8 3.44 -2.83 -5.28
N GLY A 9 3.60 -1.72 -6.01
CA GLY A 9 2.64 -1.24 -7.00
C GLY A 9 2.63 -2.10 -8.26
N GLU A 10 1.74 -1.75 -9.19
CA GLU A 10 1.49 -2.55 -10.41
C GLU A 10 2.71 -2.64 -11.34
N ALA A 11 3.66 -1.72 -11.25
CA ALA A 11 4.94 -1.77 -11.96
C ALA A 11 5.77 -3.04 -11.64
N PHE A 12 5.45 -3.75 -10.55
CA PHE A 12 6.11 -5.00 -10.16
C PHE A 12 5.32 -6.26 -10.57
N ASN A 13 4.18 -6.15 -11.25
CA ASN A 13 3.30 -7.27 -11.54
C ASN A 13 3.95 -8.34 -12.44
N ASP A 14 4.85 -7.95 -13.35
CA ASP A 14 5.58 -8.86 -14.23
C ASP A 14 6.65 -9.67 -13.49
N TYR A 15 7.11 -9.17 -12.34
CA TYR A 15 8.13 -9.81 -11.50
C TYR A 15 7.53 -10.62 -10.34
N ILE A 16 6.22 -10.55 -10.13
CA ILE A 16 5.54 -11.17 -8.99
C ILE A 16 4.32 -11.93 -9.47
N VAL A 17 4.37 -13.26 -9.30
CA VAL A 17 3.28 -14.16 -9.67
C VAL A 17 1.96 -13.76 -9.00
N PRO A 18 0.81 -13.94 -9.69
CA PRO A 18 -0.51 -13.77 -9.08
C PRO A 18 -0.62 -14.53 -7.74
N GLY A 19 -1.34 -13.97 -6.78
CA GLY A 19 -1.49 -14.55 -5.43
C GLY A 19 -0.34 -14.25 -4.45
N LYS A 20 0.83 -13.82 -4.93
CA LYS A 20 1.94 -13.33 -4.08
C LYS A 20 2.10 -11.80 -4.08
N ARG A 21 1.31 -11.12 -4.92
CA ARG A 21 1.25 -9.65 -4.99
C ARG A 21 0.73 -9.07 -3.68
N TYR A 22 1.31 -7.96 -3.27
CA TYR A 22 0.94 -7.22 -2.08
C TYR A 22 0.99 -5.72 -2.38
N SER A 23 -0.13 -5.15 -2.83
CA SER A 23 -0.26 -3.73 -3.20
C SER A 23 -1.17 -2.96 -2.24
N PHE A 24 -1.10 -1.63 -2.23
CA PHE A 24 -2.00 -0.83 -1.40
C PHE A 24 -3.47 -1.02 -1.76
N LYS A 25 -3.82 -1.31 -3.03
CA LYS A 25 -5.19 -1.67 -3.42
C LYS A 25 -5.70 -2.88 -2.60
N GLN A 26 -4.87 -3.92 -2.46
CA GLN A 26 -5.21 -5.11 -1.68
C GLN A 26 -5.27 -4.80 -0.18
N VAL A 27 -4.31 -4.03 0.34
CA VAL A 27 -4.27 -3.65 1.76
C VAL A 27 -5.54 -2.87 2.15
N ILE A 28 -5.90 -1.85 1.37
CA ILE A 28 -7.06 -1.00 1.63
C ILE A 28 -8.35 -1.81 1.55
N HIS A 29 -8.48 -2.67 0.52
CA HIS A 29 -9.64 -3.56 0.40
C HIS A 29 -9.77 -4.48 1.62
N GLN A 30 -8.70 -5.14 2.05
CA GLN A 30 -8.72 -6.01 3.23
C GLN A 30 -9.11 -5.25 4.51
N GLN A 31 -8.59 -4.04 4.73
CA GLN A 31 -8.98 -3.26 5.91
C GLN A 31 -10.45 -2.84 5.86
N ARG A 32 -10.98 -2.48 4.67
CA ARG A 32 -12.41 -2.16 4.48
C ARG A 32 -13.30 -3.36 4.79
N VAL A 33 -12.94 -4.56 4.34
CA VAL A 33 -13.66 -5.80 4.65
C VAL A 33 -13.73 -6.05 6.16
N LEU A 34 -12.68 -5.68 6.91
CA LEU A 34 -12.64 -5.75 8.37
C LEU A 34 -13.34 -4.56 9.08
N GLY A 35 -14.03 -3.68 8.34
CA GLY A 35 -14.68 -2.49 8.89
C GLY A 35 -13.71 -1.40 9.36
N ARG A 36 -12.45 -1.41 8.91
CA ARG A 36 -11.40 -0.46 9.31
C ARG A 36 -11.07 0.51 8.18
N LYS A 37 -10.80 1.76 8.54
CA LYS A 37 -10.29 2.80 7.62
C LYS A 37 -8.82 3.07 7.90
N LEU A 38 -7.98 2.98 6.87
CA LEU A 38 -6.61 3.47 6.92
C LEU A 38 -6.62 5.00 6.80
N GLY A 39 -6.10 5.69 7.81
CA GLY A 39 -6.01 7.17 7.81
C GLY A 39 -4.60 7.71 7.54
N LEU A 40 -3.57 6.93 7.86
CA LEU A 40 -2.17 7.33 7.78
C LEU A 40 -1.30 6.12 7.40
N VAL A 41 -0.36 6.35 6.49
CA VAL A 41 0.76 5.46 6.18
C VAL A 41 2.05 6.19 6.54
N ILE A 42 2.87 5.56 7.38
CA ILE A 42 4.22 6.00 7.71
C ILE A 42 5.17 5.06 6.98
N ASP A 43 5.89 5.60 6.00
CA ASP A 43 6.78 4.87 5.12
C ASP A 43 8.24 5.05 5.55
N LEU A 44 8.79 4.03 6.19
CA LEU A 44 10.16 4.04 6.68
C LEU A 44 11.20 3.62 5.62
N THR A 45 10.79 3.48 4.35
CA THR A 45 11.72 3.17 3.27
C THR A 45 12.43 4.43 2.81
N ASN A 46 13.74 4.37 2.59
CA ASN A 46 14.52 5.49 2.04
C ASN A 46 14.41 5.60 0.50
N THR A 47 13.26 5.25 -0.10
CA THR A 47 13.03 5.31 -1.56
C THR A 47 11.56 5.46 -1.93
N SER A 48 11.26 6.02 -3.09
CA SER A 48 9.90 6.18 -3.63
C SER A 48 9.54 5.17 -4.73
N ARG A 49 10.42 4.22 -5.04
CA ARG A 49 10.27 3.33 -6.21
C ARG A 49 9.20 2.24 -6.10
N TYR A 50 8.72 1.94 -4.89
CA TYR A 50 7.92 0.74 -4.64
C TYR A 50 6.45 0.89 -5.01
N TYR A 51 5.87 2.07 -4.81
CA TYR A 51 4.48 2.35 -5.10
C TYR A 51 4.28 3.86 -5.31
N PRO A 52 3.31 4.28 -6.13
CA PRO A 52 3.00 5.69 -6.30
C PRO A 52 2.21 6.21 -5.09
N VAL A 53 2.69 7.29 -4.45
CA VAL A 53 2.02 7.92 -3.30
C VAL A 53 0.64 8.48 -3.67
N SER A 54 0.40 8.78 -4.95
CA SER A 54 -0.90 9.26 -5.46
C SER A 54 -2.03 8.25 -5.23
N ASP A 55 -1.75 6.94 -5.20
CA ASP A 55 -2.76 5.92 -4.94
C ASP A 55 -3.32 6.01 -3.51
N LEU A 56 -2.49 6.38 -2.54
CA LEU A 56 -2.93 6.64 -1.16
C LEU A 56 -3.73 7.95 -1.05
N LYS A 57 -3.27 9.00 -1.74
CA LYS A 57 -3.93 10.31 -1.71
C LYS A 57 -5.34 10.27 -2.29
N LYS A 58 -5.55 9.53 -3.39
CA LYS A 58 -6.88 9.31 -4.00
C LYS A 58 -7.87 8.65 -3.03
N GLU A 59 -7.37 7.83 -2.12
CA GLU A 59 -8.16 7.14 -1.09
C GLU A 59 -8.32 7.99 0.19
N GLY A 60 -7.82 9.24 0.20
CA GLY A 60 -7.88 10.14 1.34
C GLY A 60 -6.96 9.74 2.49
N ILE A 61 -5.92 8.95 2.21
CA ILE A 61 -4.98 8.43 3.20
C ILE A 61 -3.76 9.37 3.27
N LYS A 62 -3.45 9.88 4.47
CA LYS A 62 -2.25 10.69 4.68
C LYS A 62 -1.01 9.81 4.52
N HIS A 63 0.02 10.33 3.87
CA HIS A 63 1.32 9.67 3.72
C HIS A 63 2.40 10.52 4.39
N VAL A 64 3.25 9.88 5.17
CA VAL A 64 4.44 10.46 5.80
C VAL A 64 5.61 9.53 5.50
N LYS A 65 6.77 10.13 5.23
CA LYS A 65 8.04 9.43 5.01
C LYS A 65 9.06 9.97 6.00
#